data_AF-A0AAE6G5M5-F1
#
_entry.id   AF-A0AAE6G5M5-F1
#
_cell.length_a   1.000
_cell.length_b   1.000
_cell.length_c   1.000
_cell.angle_alpha   90.00
_cell.angle_beta   90.00
_cell.angle_gamma   90.00
#
_symmetry.space_group_name_H-M   'P 1'
#
loop_
_entity.id
_entity.type
_entity.pdbx_description
1 polymer ?
#
loop_
_entity_poly.entity_id
_entity_poly.type
_entity_poly.pdbx_seq_one_letter_code
_entity_poly.pdbx_strand_id
1 'polypeptide(L)'
;MQLRSLALACLAAFTSPGCSDTVPEPVVETGVVTAEATAPTRIYASEGALELSFETLGTFEERDGERALVLRATANRYLQHVFSFVPDDAFGTAAIISERRFEVVLKEGHELNTVLSGLPLFITVNTFTGTPNQYTARIVVAPRFYDFRGASGIYVETEVNPVYVRNGDDVLVYRGHVSAAANSLLVTAPDGTPTVTRVSADQFLLDWRYPAVYQAIDPHTVPLTFNAALTGGGTAQKTARLVARVTELALTSGDAYEVWPSQPCLPSVHACVSSRPQGTQDFSECGTYRQVSRCMYAGVCEGGATSPLALTAIDASVLEPERLQWNSTSTGMSWHHLEPVDAYSIPECPTEPKTIQSVMAKLTALNPQLPYPDTGSFVDRSELWQVLFFNPWRDGDQLLAAVDAFAGGGEVQAWISTYEVPCHNCHDNEAWAVLFYPDSGKVLVFKGNHGYDS
;
A
#
# COMPACT_ATOMS: atom_id res chain seq x y z
N MET A 1 -76.93 2.79 -23.82
CA MET A 1 -76.74 3.86 -22.81
C MET A 1 -75.37 4.46 -23.08
N GLN A 2 -75.32 5.72 -23.53
CA GLN A 2 -74.96 6.92 -22.74
C GLN A 2 -73.45 6.97 -22.45
N LEU A 3 -72.66 7.78 -23.19
CA LEU A 3 -72.45 9.25 -23.06
C LEU A 3 -71.53 9.58 -21.87
N ARG A 4 -70.41 10.31 -21.98
CA ARG A 4 -69.83 11.27 -22.96
C ARG A 4 -68.30 11.02 -23.10
N SER A 5 -67.42 11.74 -23.82
CA SER A 5 -67.29 12.55 -25.08
C SER A 5 -65.87 13.19 -25.01
N LEU A 6 -65.20 13.77 -26.00
CA LEU A 6 -65.44 14.11 -27.43
C LEU A 6 -64.48 13.23 -28.30
N ALA A 7 -64.00 13.43 -29.55
CA ALA A 7 -63.89 14.53 -30.55
C ALA A 7 -62.96 15.71 -30.18
N LEU A 8 -62.26 16.44 -31.08
CA LEU A 8 -61.88 16.34 -32.52
C LEU A 8 -60.56 17.19 -32.67
N ALA A 9 -59.77 17.27 -33.75
CA ALA A 9 -59.82 16.81 -35.16
C ALA A 9 -58.39 16.67 -35.74
N CYS A 10 -58.25 16.44 -37.06
CA CYS A 10 -56.98 16.49 -37.81
C CYS A 10 -56.81 17.80 -38.60
N LEU A 11 -55.57 18.15 -38.96
CA LEU A 11 -55.25 19.01 -40.12
C LEU A 11 -53.82 18.71 -40.61
N ALA A 12 -53.63 18.58 -41.93
CA ALA A 12 -52.34 18.22 -42.55
C ALA A 12 -52.25 18.77 -43.99
N ALA A 13 -51.01 19.00 -44.46
CA ALA A 13 -50.65 19.62 -45.75
C ALA A 13 -51.08 21.11 -45.88
N PHE A 14 -50.37 21.99 -46.61
CA PHE A 14 -49.56 21.79 -47.81
C PHE A 14 -48.18 22.49 -47.81
N THR A 15 -47.42 22.23 -48.88
CA THR A 15 -46.00 22.57 -49.09
C THR A 15 -45.77 23.73 -50.07
N SER A 16 -44.74 24.54 -49.83
CA SER A 16 -43.98 25.23 -50.89
C SER A 16 -42.56 25.58 -50.39
N PRO A 17 -41.49 25.42 -51.20
CA PRO A 17 -40.13 25.66 -50.76
C PRO A 17 -39.75 27.14 -50.80
N GLY A 18 -39.00 27.59 -49.79
CA GLY A 18 -38.31 28.88 -49.80
C GLY A 18 -36.84 28.65 -49.49
N CYS A 19 -35.94 28.96 -50.44
CA CYS A 19 -34.51 28.97 -50.17
C CYS A 19 -34.19 30.17 -49.26
N SER A 20 -33.53 29.90 -48.13
CA SER A 20 -32.99 30.90 -47.24
C SER A 20 -31.62 30.40 -46.79
N ASP A 21 -30.54 30.98 -47.31
CA ASP A 21 -29.19 30.67 -46.88
C ASP A 21 -29.02 31.09 -45.42
N THR A 22 -29.09 30.12 -44.51
CA THR A 22 -28.76 30.28 -43.09
C THR A 22 -27.56 29.41 -42.77
N VAL A 23 -26.41 30.07 -42.60
CA VAL A 23 -25.20 29.45 -42.04
C VAL A 23 -25.56 28.86 -40.67
N PRO A 24 -25.29 27.57 -40.40
CA PRO A 24 -25.53 27.01 -39.08
C PRO A 24 -24.62 27.68 -38.06
N GLU A 25 -25.20 28.40 -37.10
CA GLU A 25 -24.47 28.78 -35.89
C GLU A 25 -24.05 27.49 -35.15
N PRO A 26 -22.83 27.43 -34.58
CA PRO A 26 -22.38 26.25 -33.86
C PRO A 26 -23.27 26.02 -32.63
N VAL A 27 -23.92 24.86 -32.56
CA VAL A 27 -24.71 24.45 -31.40
C VAL A 27 -23.78 24.37 -30.19
N VAL A 28 -23.96 25.31 -29.25
CA VAL A 28 -23.28 25.25 -27.95
C VAL A 28 -23.94 24.15 -27.13
N GLU A 29 -23.43 22.92 -27.25
CA GLU A 29 -23.75 21.86 -26.31
C GLU A 29 -23.31 22.29 -24.90
N THR A 30 -24.29 22.71 -24.10
CA THR A 30 -24.13 22.93 -22.66
C THR A 30 -24.06 21.57 -21.98
N GLY A 31 -22.91 20.92 -22.14
CA GLY A 31 -22.64 19.59 -21.59
C GLY A 31 -22.96 19.54 -20.09
N VAL A 32 -23.74 18.54 -19.68
CA VAL A 32 -24.21 18.41 -18.30
C VAL A 32 -23.04 18.14 -17.38
N VAL A 33 -22.67 19.15 -16.60
CA VAL A 33 -21.64 19.05 -15.54
C VAL A 33 -22.19 18.17 -14.42
N THR A 34 -21.71 16.93 -14.33
CA THR A 34 -22.05 16.01 -13.22
C THR A 34 -21.50 16.55 -11.90
N ALA A 35 -22.29 16.47 -10.83
CA ALA A 35 -22.10 17.26 -9.62
C ALA A 35 -20.76 17.08 -8.86
N GLU A 36 -20.03 15.98 -9.12
CA GLU A 36 -18.67 15.76 -8.59
C GLU A 36 -17.63 16.75 -9.13
N ALA A 37 -17.92 17.44 -10.25
CA ALA A 37 -16.96 18.30 -10.96
C ALA A 37 -16.60 19.62 -10.24
N THR A 38 -17.21 19.94 -9.09
CA THR A 38 -16.84 21.13 -8.28
C THR A 38 -15.70 20.79 -7.31
N ALA A 39 -14.58 20.32 -7.86
CA ALA A 39 -13.39 19.99 -7.07
C ALA A 39 -12.91 21.23 -6.26
N PRO A 40 -12.63 21.10 -4.94
CA PRO A 40 -12.26 22.25 -4.13
C PRO A 40 -10.99 22.90 -4.65
N THR A 41 -11.09 24.19 -4.99
CA THR A 41 -10.01 25.00 -5.57
C THR A 41 -8.92 25.35 -4.54
N ARG A 42 -9.23 25.25 -3.25
CA ARG A 42 -8.27 25.40 -2.16
C ARG A 42 -8.41 24.31 -1.09
N ILE A 43 -7.28 23.95 -0.50
CA ILE A 43 -7.16 23.10 0.69
C ILE A 43 -6.62 23.95 1.85
N TYR A 44 -7.00 23.63 3.08
CA TYR A 44 -6.78 24.47 4.27
C TYR A 44 -6.23 23.63 5.43
N ALA A 45 -5.31 24.21 6.21
CA ALA A 45 -4.89 23.70 7.51
C ALA A 45 -4.70 24.86 8.49
N SER A 46 -4.87 24.58 9.78
CA SER A 46 -4.71 25.57 10.85
C SER A 46 -3.96 24.96 12.02
N GLU A 47 -3.10 25.76 12.64
CA GLU A 47 -2.31 25.40 13.81
C GLU A 47 -2.03 26.66 14.63
N GLY A 48 -2.16 26.59 15.95
CA GLY A 48 -2.00 27.73 16.86
C GLY A 48 -2.75 28.99 16.40
N ALA A 49 -2.00 29.99 15.94
CA ALA A 49 -2.53 31.27 15.46
C ALA A 49 -2.57 31.40 13.92
N LEU A 50 -2.04 30.44 13.17
CA LEU A 50 -1.91 30.47 11.72
C LEU A 50 -2.97 29.59 11.05
N GLU A 51 -3.66 30.16 10.07
CA GLU A 51 -4.41 29.44 9.04
C GLU A 51 -3.66 29.59 7.73
N LEU A 52 -3.43 28.46 7.04
CA LEU A 52 -2.74 28.38 5.77
C LEU A 52 -3.64 27.67 4.76
N SER A 53 -3.69 28.21 3.55
CA SER A 53 -4.41 27.61 2.43
C SER A 53 -3.52 27.50 1.20
N PHE A 54 -3.65 26.42 0.45
CA PHE A 54 -3.02 26.24 -0.87
C PHE A 54 -4.08 26.18 -1.96
N GLU A 55 -3.79 26.74 -3.13
CA GLU A 55 -4.52 26.47 -4.36
C GLU A 55 -4.25 25.03 -4.80
N THR A 56 -5.31 24.23 -4.99
CA THR A 56 -5.12 22.78 -5.20
C THR A 56 -4.60 22.48 -6.60
N LEU A 57 -4.93 23.29 -7.60
CA LEU A 57 -4.38 23.19 -8.95
C LEU A 57 -3.10 24.02 -9.02
N GLY A 58 -1.96 23.37 -9.27
CA GLY A 58 -0.73 24.09 -9.61
C GLY A 58 -0.75 24.58 -11.06
N THR A 59 -0.01 25.65 -11.35
CA THR A 59 0.12 26.22 -12.70
C THR A 59 1.53 25.97 -13.23
N PHE A 60 1.65 25.58 -14.52
CA PHE A 60 2.95 25.51 -15.17
C PHE A 60 3.33 26.87 -15.74
N GLU A 61 4.54 27.33 -15.40
CA GLU A 61 5.08 28.63 -15.82
C GLU A 61 6.56 28.48 -16.18
N GLU A 62 7.08 29.40 -16.99
CA GLU A 62 8.52 29.50 -17.23
C GLU A 62 9.19 30.22 -16.04
N ARG A 63 10.30 29.65 -15.55
CA ARG A 63 11.15 30.19 -14.49
C ARG A 63 12.61 29.92 -14.85
N ASP A 64 13.40 30.97 -14.97
CA ASP A 64 14.82 30.94 -15.37
C ASP A 64 15.12 30.22 -16.70
N GLY A 65 14.15 30.19 -17.62
CA GLY A 65 14.24 29.46 -18.90
C GLY A 65 13.88 27.98 -18.83
N GLU A 66 13.43 27.50 -17.67
CA GLU A 66 12.97 26.12 -17.46
C GLU A 66 11.46 26.10 -17.14
N ARG A 67 10.77 25.02 -17.51
CA ARG A 67 9.36 24.80 -17.17
C ARG A 67 9.26 24.35 -15.71
N ALA A 68 8.41 25.01 -14.93
CA ALA A 68 8.25 24.73 -13.51
C ALA A 68 6.78 24.72 -13.08
N LEU A 69 6.46 23.85 -12.12
CA LEU A 69 5.19 23.82 -11.43
C LEU A 69 5.21 24.88 -10.31
N VAL A 70 4.23 25.78 -10.33
CA VAL A 70 4.04 26.82 -9.33
C VAL A 70 2.83 26.50 -8.46
N LEU A 71 3.06 26.37 -7.15
CA LEU A 71 2.04 26.09 -6.13
C LEU A 71 1.85 27.33 -5.26
N ARG A 72 0.62 27.86 -5.17
CA ARG A 72 0.35 29.14 -4.51
C ARG A 72 -0.37 28.98 -3.18
N ALA A 73 0.09 29.73 -2.19
CA ALA A 73 -0.42 29.68 -0.82
C ALA A 73 -0.87 31.07 -0.31
N THR A 74 -1.88 31.09 0.54
CA THR A 74 -2.37 32.28 1.26
C THR A 74 -2.51 31.98 2.74
N ALA A 75 -1.91 32.81 3.58
CA ALA A 75 -1.98 32.74 5.04
C ALA A 75 -2.93 33.80 5.62
N ASN A 76 -3.44 33.59 6.84
CA ASN A 76 -4.17 34.64 7.56
C ASN A 76 -3.25 35.66 8.28
N ARG A 77 -1.97 35.33 8.50
CA ARG A 77 -0.93 36.21 9.11
C ARG A 77 0.04 36.80 8.09
N TYR A 78 0.76 37.83 8.52
CA TYR A 78 1.90 38.38 7.78
C TYR A 78 3.10 37.44 7.84
N LEU A 79 3.66 37.12 6.67
CA LEU A 79 4.79 36.21 6.47
C LEU A 79 6.11 36.95 6.66
N GLN A 80 7.02 36.38 7.45
CA GLN A 80 8.39 36.87 7.66
C GLN A 80 9.41 36.12 6.80
N HIS A 81 9.27 34.80 6.70
CA HIS A 81 10.17 33.94 5.95
C HIS A 81 9.44 32.65 5.54
N VAL A 82 9.78 32.13 4.36
CA VAL A 82 9.36 30.81 3.89
C VAL A 82 10.57 30.08 3.28
N PHE A 83 10.60 28.76 3.40
CA PHE A 83 11.66 27.90 2.85
C PHE A 83 11.11 26.49 2.59
N SER A 84 11.36 25.91 1.42
CA SER A 84 10.88 24.57 1.04
C SER A 84 12.00 23.54 1.08
N PHE A 85 11.68 22.35 1.58
CA PHE A 85 12.63 21.26 1.79
C PHE A 85 11.95 19.89 1.70
N VAL A 86 12.74 18.88 1.34
CA VAL A 86 12.48 17.48 1.69
C VAL A 86 13.35 17.15 2.92
N PRO A 87 13.17 16.02 3.62
CA PRO A 87 13.99 15.73 4.80
C PRO A 87 15.49 15.94 4.56
N ASP A 88 16.06 16.84 5.36
CA ASP A 88 17.46 17.30 5.42
C ASP A 88 18.02 18.04 4.18
N ASP A 89 17.29 18.13 3.07
CA ASP A 89 17.74 18.79 1.82
C ASP A 89 16.81 19.94 1.36
N ALA A 90 17.42 21.06 0.96
CA ALA A 90 16.74 22.18 0.32
C ALA A 90 16.10 21.74 -1.01
N PHE A 91 14.82 22.05 -1.24
CA PHE A 91 14.08 21.44 -2.34
C PHE A 91 12.99 22.36 -2.91
N GLY A 92 13.00 22.57 -4.23
CA GLY A 92 12.23 23.63 -4.87
C GLY A 92 12.68 25.01 -4.41
N THR A 93 11.89 26.04 -4.74
CA THR A 93 12.11 27.41 -4.25
C THR A 93 10.80 28.00 -3.72
N ALA A 94 10.73 28.24 -2.42
CA ALA A 94 9.65 28.98 -1.78
C ALA A 94 9.97 30.48 -1.71
N ALA A 95 9.04 31.34 -2.14
CA ALA A 95 9.22 32.79 -2.16
C ALA A 95 7.95 33.55 -1.74
N ILE A 96 8.10 34.57 -0.89
CA ILE A 96 7.00 35.47 -0.50
C ILE A 96 6.68 36.42 -1.66
N ILE A 97 5.45 36.34 -2.19
CA ILE A 97 4.97 37.16 -3.32
C ILE A 97 4.05 38.31 -2.88
N SER A 98 3.58 38.30 -1.63
CA SER A 98 2.83 39.37 -0.99
C SER A 98 2.85 39.18 0.53
N GLU A 99 2.49 40.19 1.32
CA GLU A 99 2.58 40.17 2.80
C GLU A 99 1.97 38.91 3.45
N ARG A 100 0.96 38.30 2.81
CA ARG A 100 0.29 37.06 3.26
C ARG A 100 0.21 35.96 2.20
N ARG A 101 1.03 36.01 1.15
CA ARG A 101 1.07 35.00 0.09
C ARG A 101 2.49 34.59 -0.25
N PHE A 102 2.69 33.31 -0.49
CA PHE A 102 3.92 32.78 -1.06
C PHE A 102 3.60 31.83 -2.21
N GLU A 103 4.57 31.58 -3.07
CA GLU A 103 4.54 30.46 -4.01
C GLU A 103 5.73 29.53 -3.77
N VAL A 104 5.56 28.26 -4.16
CA VAL A 104 6.60 27.24 -4.19
C VAL A 104 6.76 26.79 -5.63
N VAL A 105 7.98 26.89 -6.14
CA VAL A 105 8.36 26.53 -7.50
C VAL A 105 9.08 25.19 -7.46
N LEU A 106 8.65 24.23 -8.27
CA LEU A 106 9.28 22.92 -8.47
C LEU A 106 9.63 22.76 -9.95
N LYS A 107 10.90 22.64 -10.29
CA LYS A 107 11.36 22.54 -11.68
C LYS A 107 11.07 21.16 -12.28
N GLU A 108 10.84 21.12 -13.59
CA GLU A 108 10.73 19.89 -14.36
C GLU A 108 12.02 19.06 -14.21
N GLY A 109 11.92 17.72 -14.35
CA GLY A 109 13.00 16.81 -13.97
C GLY A 109 12.90 16.33 -12.52
N HIS A 110 14.02 16.32 -11.78
CA HIS A 110 14.14 15.61 -10.50
C HIS A 110 13.18 16.12 -9.41
N GLU A 111 13.03 17.44 -9.24
CA GLU A 111 12.20 18.00 -8.16
C GLU A 111 10.74 17.57 -8.30
N LEU A 112 10.14 17.88 -9.45
CA LEU A 112 8.77 17.56 -9.76
C LEU A 112 8.50 16.04 -9.76
N ASN A 113 9.41 15.22 -10.30
CA ASN A 113 9.30 13.75 -10.23
C ASN A 113 9.30 13.25 -8.77
N THR A 114 10.17 13.80 -7.92
CA THR A 114 10.31 13.39 -6.53
C THR A 114 9.05 13.68 -5.71
N VAL A 115 8.43 14.86 -5.87
CA VAL A 115 7.18 15.17 -5.15
C VAL A 115 6.00 14.37 -5.72
N LEU A 116 5.82 14.33 -7.05
CA LEU A 116 4.70 13.60 -7.69
C LEU A 116 4.74 12.10 -7.39
N SER A 117 5.92 11.52 -7.22
CA SER A 117 6.10 10.12 -6.80
C SER A 117 5.79 9.87 -5.31
N GLY A 118 5.16 10.83 -4.62
CA GLY A 118 4.62 10.66 -3.28
C GLY A 118 5.58 11.00 -2.13
N LEU A 119 6.65 11.75 -2.38
CA LEU A 119 7.43 12.34 -1.29
C LEU A 119 6.75 13.65 -0.83
N PRO A 120 6.38 13.79 0.46
CA PRO A 120 5.84 15.06 0.95
C PRO A 120 6.87 16.17 0.85
N LEU A 121 6.44 17.36 0.46
CA LEU A 121 7.25 18.57 0.50
C LEU A 121 6.92 19.32 1.80
N PHE A 122 7.95 19.74 2.53
CA PHE A 122 7.82 20.55 3.72
C PHE A 122 8.11 22.01 3.42
N ILE A 123 7.41 22.91 4.10
CA ILE A 123 7.62 24.36 4.00
C ILE A 123 7.68 24.94 5.41
N THR A 124 8.82 25.50 5.80
CA THR A 124 8.94 26.36 6.97
C THR A 124 8.17 27.65 6.70
N VAL A 125 7.27 28.05 7.61
CA VAL A 125 6.46 29.26 7.51
C VAL A 125 6.58 30.06 8.80
N ASN A 126 7.36 31.15 8.75
CA ASN A 126 7.54 32.06 9.88
C ASN A 126 6.67 33.31 9.69
N THR A 127 6.06 33.79 10.77
CA THR A 127 5.13 34.94 10.74
C THR A 127 5.62 36.10 11.61
N PHE A 128 5.31 37.32 11.21
CA PHE A 128 5.54 38.52 12.04
C PHE A 128 4.56 38.64 13.23
N THR A 129 3.48 37.85 13.23
CA THR A 129 2.37 37.96 14.18
C THR A 129 1.71 36.61 14.45
N GLY A 130 1.20 36.44 15.66
CA GLY A 130 0.69 35.17 16.17
C GLY A 130 1.58 34.60 17.27
N THR A 131 1.11 33.57 17.95
CA THR A 131 1.92 32.76 18.87
C THR A 131 1.42 31.31 18.76
N PRO A 132 2.27 30.33 18.39
CA PRO A 132 3.67 30.49 17.95
C PRO A 132 3.79 31.31 16.65
N ASN A 133 5.02 31.60 16.24
CA ASN A 133 5.33 32.40 15.04
C ASN A 133 6.27 31.67 14.05
N GLN A 134 6.54 30.40 14.30
CA GLN A 134 7.24 29.47 13.42
C GLN A 134 6.38 28.21 13.32
N TYR A 135 6.22 27.72 12.09
CA TYR A 135 5.40 26.57 11.75
C TYR A 135 6.06 25.79 10.62
N THR A 136 5.76 24.49 10.49
CA THR A 136 6.09 23.70 9.31
C THR A 136 4.80 23.18 8.67
N ALA A 137 4.61 23.50 7.40
CA ALA A 137 3.57 22.90 6.57
C ALA A 137 4.11 21.64 5.90
N ARG A 138 3.28 20.59 5.80
CA ARG A 138 3.51 19.40 4.97
C ARG A 138 2.47 19.41 3.86
N ILE A 139 2.90 19.35 2.60
CA ILE A 139 2.01 19.12 1.46
C ILE A 139 2.33 17.82 0.73
N VAL A 140 1.30 17.22 0.13
CA VAL A 140 1.45 16.15 -0.87
C VAL A 140 0.88 16.64 -2.18
N VAL A 141 1.63 16.43 -3.27
CA VAL A 141 1.24 16.79 -4.63
C VAL A 141 1.23 15.53 -5.47
N ALA A 142 0.11 15.22 -6.11
CA ALA A 142 -0.06 14.00 -6.90
C ALA A 142 -0.72 14.32 -8.25
N PRO A 143 -0.46 13.53 -9.32
CA PRO A 143 -1.21 13.64 -10.56
C PRO A 143 -2.67 13.24 -10.33
N ARG A 144 -3.63 14.08 -10.73
CA ARG A 144 -5.07 13.83 -10.56
C ARG A 144 -5.85 14.26 -11.79
N PHE A 145 -6.86 13.49 -12.17
CA PHE A 145 -7.78 13.83 -13.26
C PHE A 145 -8.91 14.77 -12.81
N TYR A 146 -9.33 15.67 -13.69
CA TYR A 146 -10.49 16.55 -13.52
C TYR A 146 -11.05 16.99 -14.89
N ASP A 147 -12.03 17.89 -14.90
CA ASP A 147 -12.66 18.42 -16.12
C ASP A 147 -13.22 17.31 -17.04
N PHE A 148 -13.85 16.30 -16.42
CA PHE A 148 -14.44 15.15 -17.12
C PHE A 148 -15.64 15.58 -17.98
N ARG A 149 -15.60 15.28 -19.28
CA ARG A 149 -16.71 15.56 -20.23
C ARG A 149 -16.93 14.40 -21.20
N GLY A 150 -18.09 14.36 -21.86
CA GLY A 150 -18.45 13.29 -22.80
C GLY A 150 -19.11 12.08 -22.13
N ALA A 151 -18.90 10.89 -22.69
CA ALA A 151 -19.67 9.70 -22.38
C ALA A 151 -19.58 9.24 -20.91
N SER A 152 -20.74 9.00 -20.28
CA SER A 152 -20.86 8.45 -18.93
C SER A 152 -20.46 6.97 -18.82
N GLY A 153 -20.57 6.22 -19.92
CA GLY A 153 -20.14 4.81 -20.02
C GLY A 153 -18.62 4.57 -20.04
N ILE A 154 -17.82 5.65 -19.90
CA ILE A 154 -16.39 5.59 -19.62
C ILE A 154 -16.20 6.26 -18.25
N TYR A 155 -15.84 5.49 -17.23
CA TYR A 155 -15.44 6.02 -15.93
C TYR A 155 -13.90 6.09 -15.90
N VAL A 156 -13.35 7.29 -15.78
CA VAL A 156 -11.91 7.52 -15.60
C VAL A 156 -11.74 7.90 -14.14
N GLU A 157 -10.91 7.18 -13.41
CA GLU A 157 -10.68 7.48 -11.99
C GLU A 157 -9.97 8.82 -11.82
N THR A 158 -10.31 9.54 -10.74
CA THR A 158 -9.66 10.80 -10.37
C THR A 158 -8.18 10.60 -10.04
N GLU A 159 -7.77 9.39 -9.65
CA GLU A 159 -6.45 9.10 -9.16
C GLU A 159 -5.48 8.61 -10.26
N VAL A 160 -4.28 9.18 -10.25
CA VAL A 160 -3.11 8.59 -10.93
C VAL A 160 -2.02 8.46 -9.87
N ASN A 161 -1.74 7.22 -9.48
CA ASN A 161 -0.94 6.91 -8.29
C ASN A 161 0.44 6.37 -8.67
N PRO A 162 1.52 6.79 -7.98
CA PRO A 162 2.85 6.28 -8.23
C PRO A 162 3.01 4.88 -7.62
N VAL A 163 3.34 3.91 -8.46
CA VAL A 163 3.51 2.49 -8.11
C VAL A 163 4.90 1.98 -8.50
N TYR A 164 5.35 0.92 -7.84
CA TYR A 164 6.66 0.30 -8.10
C TYR A 164 6.50 -0.86 -9.08
N VAL A 165 7.10 -0.74 -10.26
CA VAL A 165 7.08 -1.75 -11.33
C VAL A 165 8.48 -1.92 -11.90
N ARG A 166 9.09 -3.08 -11.68
CA ARG A 166 10.40 -3.44 -12.25
C ARG A 166 10.27 -3.57 -13.76
N ASN A 167 10.89 -2.67 -14.52
CA ASN A 167 10.84 -2.67 -15.98
C ASN A 167 12.02 -1.85 -16.54
N GLY A 168 13.18 -2.50 -16.61
CA GLY A 168 14.46 -1.80 -16.83
C GLY A 168 14.90 -1.00 -15.60
N ASP A 169 15.73 0.02 -15.82
CA ASP A 169 16.32 0.83 -14.76
C ASP A 169 15.32 1.82 -14.11
N ASP A 170 14.23 2.15 -14.80
CA ASP A 170 13.13 2.94 -14.25
C ASP A 170 12.13 2.00 -13.54
N VAL A 171 12.01 2.14 -12.22
CA VAL A 171 11.09 1.37 -11.37
C VAL A 171 9.80 2.13 -11.02
N LEU A 172 9.67 3.38 -11.44
CA LEU A 172 8.53 4.24 -11.16
C LEU A 172 7.53 4.26 -12.32
N VAL A 173 6.29 3.87 -12.04
CA VAL A 173 5.16 4.04 -12.98
C VAL A 173 4.10 4.89 -12.30
N TYR A 174 3.59 5.87 -13.03
CA TYR A 174 2.38 6.60 -12.65
C TYR A 174 1.19 5.86 -13.28
N ARG A 175 0.28 5.33 -12.46
CA ARG A 175 -0.81 4.47 -12.91
C ARG A 175 -2.17 5.11 -12.67
N GLY A 176 -2.94 5.30 -13.74
CA GLY A 176 -4.36 5.63 -13.71
C GLY A 176 -5.24 4.45 -14.10
N HIS A 177 -6.54 4.55 -13.81
CA HIS A 177 -7.51 3.48 -14.02
C HIS A 177 -8.73 3.97 -14.81
N VAL A 178 -9.27 3.12 -15.70
CA VAL A 178 -10.49 3.39 -16.48
C VAL A 178 -11.38 2.16 -16.53
N SER A 179 -12.63 2.32 -16.08
CA SER A 179 -13.69 1.33 -16.26
C SER A 179 -14.57 1.70 -17.47
N ALA A 180 -14.64 0.83 -18.46
CA ALA A 180 -15.53 0.95 -19.62
C ALA A 180 -15.87 -0.42 -20.18
N ALA A 181 -17.15 -0.66 -20.49
CA ALA A 181 -17.60 -1.90 -21.15
C ALA A 181 -17.17 -1.93 -22.63
N ALA A 182 -15.88 -2.15 -22.87
CA ALA A 182 -15.22 -1.94 -24.15
C ALA A 182 -14.27 -3.09 -24.53
N ASN A 183 -14.17 -3.35 -25.83
CA ASN A 183 -13.21 -4.29 -26.41
C ASN A 183 -11.78 -3.71 -26.41
N SER A 184 -11.66 -2.40 -26.58
CA SER A 184 -10.41 -1.66 -26.51
C SER A 184 -10.65 -0.22 -26.03
N LEU A 185 -9.61 0.36 -25.44
CA LEU A 185 -9.52 1.77 -25.06
C LEU A 185 -8.26 2.35 -25.71
N LEU A 186 -8.37 3.53 -26.31
CA LEU A 186 -7.25 4.31 -26.81
C LEU A 186 -7.27 5.68 -26.13
N VAL A 187 -6.14 6.12 -25.59
CA VAL A 187 -5.97 7.47 -25.05
C VAL A 187 -5.09 8.29 -25.99
N THR A 188 -5.58 9.46 -26.41
CA THR A 188 -4.87 10.35 -27.34
C THR A 188 -4.78 11.77 -26.77
N ALA A 189 -3.60 12.36 -26.90
CA ALA A 189 -3.26 13.75 -26.62
C ALA A 189 -2.11 14.18 -27.56
N PRO A 190 -1.77 15.49 -27.68
CA PRO A 190 -0.64 15.94 -28.51
C PRO A 190 0.70 15.37 -28.02
N ASP A 191 0.82 15.21 -26.71
CA ASP A 191 1.98 14.80 -25.93
C ASP A 191 1.51 13.97 -24.71
N GLY A 192 2.43 13.41 -23.91
CA GLY A 192 2.10 12.75 -22.65
C GLY A 192 1.11 11.58 -22.68
N THR A 193 1.03 10.81 -23.77
CA THR A 193 0.09 9.68 -23.85
C THR A 193 0.52 8.49 -22.96
N PRO A 194 -0.41 7.83 -22.23
CA PRO A 194 -0.11 6.61 -21.47
C PRO A 194 0.05 5.38 -22.37
N THR A 195 0.72 4.36 -21.84
CA THR A 195 0.51 2.98 -22.31
C THR A 195 -0.83 2.48 -21.75
N VAL A 196 -1.70 1.97 -22.61
CA VAL A 196 -3.04 1.46 -22.21
C VAL A 196 -3.04 -0.06 -22.19
N THR A 197 -3.29 -0.65 -21.02
CA THR A 197 -3.31 -2.11 -20.82
C THR A 197 -4.69 -2.55 -20.35
N ARG A 198 -5.37 -3.41 -21.12
CA ARG A 198 -6.65 -4.02 -20.68
C ARG A 198 -6.36 -5.15 -19.69
N VAL A 199 -6.96 -5.09 -18.50
CA VAL A 199 -6.74 -6.07 -17.42
C VAL A 199 -7.96 -6.93 -17.08
N SER A 200 -9.16 -6.52 -17.49
CA SER A 200 -10.38 -7.34 -17.40
C SER A 200 -11.29 -7.15 -18.62
N ALA A 201 -12.52 -7.69 -18.56
CA ALA A 201 -13.56 -7.41 -19.55
C ALA A 201 -13.93 -5.91 -19.63
N ASP A 202 -13.75 -5.17 -18.54
CA ASP A 202 -14.26 -3.82 -18.32
C ASP A 202 -13.22 -2.81 -17.78
N GLN A 203 -12.03 -3.26 -17.35
CA GLN A 203 -11.01 -2.43 -16.71
C GLN A 203 -9.74 -2.28 -17.56
N PHE A 204 -9.21 -1.06 -17.57
CA PHE A 204 -7.98 -0.67 -18.27
C PHE A 204 -7.06 0.10 -17.32
N LEU A 205 -5.76 -0.20 -17.36
CA LEU A 205 -4.70 0.58 -16.73
C LEU A 205 -4.10 1.57 -17.71
N LEU A 206 -3.70 2.72 -17.19
CA LEU A 206 -3.01 3.80 -17.90
C LEU A 206 -1.66 4.02 -17.24
N ASP A 207 -0.59 3.55 -17.87
CA ASP A 207 0.76 3.60 -17.30
C ASP A 207 1.60 4.68 -18.01
N TRP A 208 2.03 5.69 -17.26
CA TRP A 208 3.02 6.69 -17.68
C TRP A 208 4.37 6.45 -16.99
N ARG A 209 5.45 6.60 -17.76
CA ARG A 209 6.77 6.95 -17.20
C ARG A 209 6.86 8.45 -16.99
N TYR A 210 7.79 8.90 -16.14
CA TYR A 210 7.94 10.33 -15.85
C TYR A 210 8.04 11.22 -17.13
N PRO A 211 8.81 10.85 -18.18
CA PRO A 211 8.90 11.65 -19.41
C PRO A 211 7.57 11.90 -20.15
N ALA A 212 6.55 11.06 -19.92
CA ALA A 212 5.22 11.28 -20.47
C ALA A 212 4.28 11.95 -19.44
N VAL A 213 4.40 11.63 -18.15
CA VAL A 213 3.51 12.21 -17.13
C VAL A 213 3.72 13.72 -16.98
N TYR A 214 4.96 14.24 -17.09
CA TYR A 214 5.23 15.67 -16.89
C TYR A 214 4.63 16.55 -18.01
N GLN A 215 4.40 15.95 -19.18
CA GLN A 215 3.71 16.57 -20.32
C GLN A 215 2.19 16.52 -20.08
N ALA A 216 1.68 15.35 -19.69
CA ALA A 216 0.25 15.12 -19.47
C ALA A 216 -0.39 15.97 -18.36
N ILE A 217 0.38 16.33 -17.31
CA ILE A 217 -0.09 17.09 -16.13
C ILE A 217 -0.26 18.60 -16.36
N ASP A 218 -0.16 19.10 -17.60
CA ASP A 218 -0.33 20.53 -17.87
C ASP A 218 -1.82 20.95 -17.86
N PRO A 219 -2.25 21.88 -17.00
CA PRO A 219 -3.64 22.35 -16.98
C PRO A 219 -4.04 23.11 -18.26
N HIS A 220 -3.09 23.59 -19.06
CA HIS A 220 -3.30 24.47 -20.21
C HIS A 220 -3.22 23.78 -21.58
N THR A 221 -2.78 22.52 -21.66
CA THR A 221 -2.75 21.75 -22.92
C THR A 221 -4.15 21.26 -23.35
N VAL A 222 -4.21 20.48 -24.44
CA VAL A 222 -5.44 19.83 -24.92
C VAL A 222 -5.78 18.65 -23.99
N PRO A 223 -7.04 18.50 -23.53
CA PRO A 223 -7.43 17.37 -22.67
C PRO A 223 -7.10 16.00 -23.27
N LEU A 224 -6.71 15.06 -22.41
CA LEU A 224 -6.57 13.66 -22.80
C LEU A 224 -7.93 13.14 -23.25
N THR A 225 -7.96 12.51 -24.42
CA THR A 225 -9.19 11.99 -25.05
C THR A 225 -9.20 10.48 -25.00
N PHE A 226 -10.23 9.93 -24.37
CA PHE A 226 -10.46 8.52 -24.09
C PHE A 226 -11.48 7.98 -25.11
N ASN A 227 -11.02 7.19 -26.08
CA ASN A 227 -11.84 6.60 -27.12
C ASN A 227 -12.01 5.10 -26.84
N ALA A 228 -13.23 4.67 -26.51
CA ALA A 228 -13.55 3.28 -26.19
C ALA A 228 -14.38 2.63 -27.31
N ALA A 229 -13.96 1.48 -27.82
CA ALA A 229 -14.75 0.67 -28.75
C ALA A 229 -15.63 -0.29 -27.94
N LEU A 230 -16.94 -0.03 -27.86
CA LEU A 230 -17.83 -0.68 -26.90
C LEU A 230 -18.06 -2.17 -27.21
N THR A 231 -18.31 -2.98 -26.18
CA THR A 231 -18.63 -4.41 -26.35
C THR A 231 -19.94 -4.64 -27.11
N GLY A 232 -20.93 -3.76 -26.92
CA GLY A 232 -22.18 -3.74 -27.70
C GLY A 232 -22.06 -3.16 -29.12
N GLY A 233 -20.86 -2.77 -29.55
CA GLY A 233 -20.61 -2.08 -30.82
C GLY A 233 -20.70 -0.55 -30.72
N GLY A 234 -20.16 0.12 -31.73
CA GLY A 234 -19.98 1.58 -31.73
C GLY A 234 -18.80 2.05 -30.88
N THR A 235 -18.65 3.37 -30.77
CA THR A 235 -17.60 4.03 -29.99
C THR A 235 -18.18 5.00 -28.97
N ALA A 236 -17.50 5.16 -27.85
CA ALA A 236 -17.73 6.22 -26.88
C ALA A 236 -16.47 7.08 -26.73
N GLN A 237 -16.66 8.37 -26.44
CA GLN A 237 -15.58 9.33 -26.23
C GLN A 237 -15.80 10.08 -24.91
N LYS A 238 -14.75 10.18 -24.09
CA LYS A 238 -14.65 11.05 -22.92
C LYS A 238 -13.39 11.90 -23.03
N THR A 239 -13.39 13.09 -22.42
CA THR A 239 -12.17 13.88 -22.22
C THR A 239 -11.96 14.14 -20.72
N ALA A 240 -10.70 14.22 -20.30
CA ALA A 240 -10.32 14.70 -18.97
C ALA A 240 -8.97 15.42 -19.04
N ARG A 241 -8.71 16.32 -18.10
CA ARG A 241 -7.40 16.95 -17.89
C ARG A 241 -6.69 16.25 -16.76
N LEU A 242 -5.39 15.98 -16.90
CA LEU A 242 -4.53 15.54 -15.80
C LEU A 242 -3.77 16.76 -15.27
N VAL A 243 -3.55 16.85 -13.96
CA VAL A 243 -2.83 17.96 -13.31
C VAL A 243 -2.02 17.50 -12.12
N ALA A 244 -0.92 18.19 -11.85
CA ALA A 244 -0.29 18.17 -10.54
C ALA A 244 -1.18 18.89 -9.53
N ARG A 245 -1.76 18.15 -8.58
CA ARG A 245 -2.73 18.66 -7.61
C ARG A 245 -2.22 18.51 -6.18
N VAL A 246 -2.32 19.56 -5.37
CA VAL A 246 -2.14 19.47 -3.91
C VAL A 246 -3.31 18.67 -3.33
N THR A 247 -3.03 17.46 -2.83
CA THR A 247 -4.02 16.53 -2.29
C THR A 247 -4.09 16.54 -0.77
N GLU A 248 -2.97 16.81 -0.10
CA GLU A 248 -2.89 16.98 1.35
C GLU A 248 -2.21 18.30 1.70
N LEU A 249 -2.68 18.92 2.79
CA LEU A 249 -2.03 20.01 3.49
C LEU A 249 -2.22 19.79 4.98
N ALA A 250 -1.12 19.77 5.73
CA ALA A 250 -1.10 19.73 7.19
C ALA A 250 -0.11 20.77 7.73
N LEU A 251 -0.26 21.16 8.99
CA LEU A 251 0.52 22.24 9.61
C LEU A 251 0.85 21.84 11.06
N THR A 252 2.07 22.10 11.51
CA THR A 252 2.53 21.85 12.89
C THR A 252 3.35 23.03 13.41
N SER A 253 3.35 23.23 14.73
CA SER A 253 4.25 24.14 15.44
C SER A 253 5.35 23.43 16.24
N GLY A 254 5.29 22.09 16.32
CA GLY A 254 6.36 21.25 16.85
C GLY A 254 7.37 20.81 15.78
N ASP A 255 8.21 19.83 16.12
CA ASP A 255 9.15 19.25 15.16
C ASP A 255 8.40 18.46 14.07
N ALA A 256 8.70 18.75 12.80
CA ALA A 256 8.08 18.08 11.66
C ALA A 256 8.49 16.60 11.55
N TYR A 257 9.66 16.22 12.06
CA TYR A 257 10.15 14.84 12.08
C TYR A 257 9.57 14.01 13.23
N GLU A 258 9.19 14.64 14.35
CA GLU A 258 8.41 13.96 15.41
C GLU A 258 6.94 13.78 15.02
N VAL A 259 6.35 14.77 14.35
CA VAL A 259 4.92 14.76 13.97
C VAL A 259 4.66 13.98 12.66
N TRP A 260 5.59 14.00 11.72
CA TRP A 260 5.52 13.25 10.45
C TRP A 260 6.81 12.45 10.18
N PRO A 261 7.16 11.48 11.05
CA PRO A 261 8.40 10.72 10.91
C PRO A 261 8.48 9.98 9.57
N SER A 262 9.66 9.99 8.97
CA SER A 262 9.98 9.24 7.75
C SER A 262 9.68 7.76 7.97
N GLN A 263 8.63 7.25 7.34
CA GLN A 263 8.18 5.87 7.55
C GLN A 263 9.28 4.89 7.11
N PRO A 264 9.64 3.89 7.94
CA PRO A 264 10.59 2.85 7.57
C PRO A 264 10.01 1.91 6.50
N CYS A 265 10.72 0.83 6.15
CA CYS A 265 10.04 -0.30 5.54
C CYS A 265 8.97 -0.83 6.52
N LEU A 266 7.73 -0.96 6.04
CA LEU A 266 6.62 -1.44 6.87
C LEU A 266 6.54 -2.98 6.80
N PRO A 267 6.43 -3.70 7.93
CA PRO A 267 6.27 -5.16 7.98
C PRO A 267 5.27 -5.74 6.97
N SER A 268 4.07 -5.16 6.87
CA SER A 268 3.04 -5.59 5.91
C SER A 268 3.44 -5.40 4.44
N VAL A 269 4.20 -4.36 4.12
CA VAL A 269 4.72 -4.09 2.77
C VAL A 269 5.86 -5.05 2.45
N HIS A 270 6.77 -5.29 3.40
CA HIS A 270 7.83 -6.28 3.28
C HIS A 270 7.27 -7.68 3.03
N ALA A 271 6.35 -8.15 3.89
CA ALA A 271 5.70 -9.45 3.75
C ALA A 271 4.96 -9.58 2.41
N CYS A 272 4.30 -8.52 1.94
CA CYS A 272 3.65 -8.51 0.62
C CYS A 272 4.65 -8.60 -0.54
N VAL A 273 5.79 -7.90 -0.47
CA VAL A 273 6.85 -7.93 -1.50
C VAL A 273 7.55 -9.29 -1.52
N SER A 274 7.95 -9.80 -0.35
CA SER A 274 8.74 -11.03 -0.20
C SER A 274 7.93 -12.30 -0.45
N SER A 275 6.59 -12.25 -0.34
CA SER A 275 5.70 -13.35 -0.72
C SER A 275 5.35 -13.41 -2.21
N ARG A 276 5.83 -12.47 -3.05
CA ARG A 276 5.55 -12.50 -4.48
C ARG A 276 6.35 -13.59 -5.20
N PRO A 277 5.75 -14.33 -6.15
CA PRO A 277 6.46 -15.33 -6.96
C PRO A 277 7.71 -14.76 -7.65
N GLN A 278 8.73 -15.60 -7.80
CA GLN A 278 9.96 -15.23 -8.50
C GLN A 278 9.64 -14.77 -9.93
N GLY A 279 10.17 -13.60 -10.31
CA GLY A 279 9.88 -12.97 -11.59
C GLY A 279 8.69 -12.00 -11.60
N THR A 280 7.99 -11.82 -10.48
CA THR A 280 7.02 -10.71 -10.32
C THR A 280 7.70 -9.36 -10.60
N GLN A 281 7.11 -8.58 -11.51
CA GLN A 281 7.60 -7.25 -11.88
C GLN A 281 6.78 -6.12 -11.23
N ASP A 282 5.46 -6.29 -11.13
CA ASP A 282 4.53 -5.29 -10.62
C ASP A 282 4.26 -5.51 -9.13
N PHE A 283 4.45 -4.46 -8.32
CA PHE A 283 4.26 -4.50 -6.87
C PHE A 283 3.20 -3.47 -6.41
N SER A 284 2.37 -2.94 -7.31
CA SER A 284 1.32 -1.96 -7.00
C SER A 284 0.33 -2.43 -5.93
N GLU A 285 0.05 -3.73 -5.87
CA GLU A 285 -0.78 -4.35 -4.82
C GLU A 285 -0.16 -4.29 -3.40
N CYS A 286 1.16 -4.08 -3.28
CA CYS A 286 1.85 -4.02 -1.99
C CYS A 286 1.97 -2.61 -1.40
N GLY A 287 1.47 -1.59 -2.12
CA GLY A 287 1.43 -0.21 -1.65
C GLY A 287 1.99 0.79 -2.66
N THR A 288 2.15 2.03 -2.20
CA THR A 288 2.70 3.12 -3.03
C THR A 288 4.16 2.86 -3.41
N TYR A 289 4.60 3.50 -4.48
CA TYR A 289 6.01 3.52 -4.93
C TYR A 289 6.99 3.75 -3.78
N ARG A 290 6.74 4.74 -2.89
CA ARG A 290 7.66 5.07 -1.79
C ARG A 290 7.69 4.02 -0.68
N GLN A 291 6.58 3.35 -0.41
CA GLN A 291 6.51 2.25 0.55
C GLN A 291 7.29 1.03 0.04
N VAL A 292 6.97 0.58 -1.19
CA VAL A 292 7.63 -0.58 -1.80
C VAL A 292 9.12 -0.28 -2.03
N SER A 293 9.47 0.89 -2.56
CA SER A 293 10.87 1.26 -2.81
C SER A 293 11.71 1.30 -1.52
N ARG A 294 11.15 1.66 -0.35
CA ARG A 294 11.88 1.57 0.92
C ARG A 294 12.18 0.11 1.28
N CYS A 295 11.19 -0.77 1.19
CA CYS A 295 11.35 -2.22 1.42
C CYS A 295 12.18 -2.96 0.35
N MET A 296 12.52 -2.32 -0.77
CA MET A 296 13.40 -2.89 -1.80
C MET A 296 14.89 -2.56 -1.55
N TYR A 297 15.21 -1.61 -0.65
CA TYR A 297 16.58 -1.13 -0.41
C TYR A 297 17.01 -1.10 1.06
N ALA A 298 16.07 -1.17 2.02
CA ALA A 298 16.33 -1.26 3.45
C ALA A 298 15.72 -2.54 4.03
N GLY A 299 16.40 -3.14 5.01
CA GLY A 299 15.87 -4.27 5.78
C GLY A 299 14.62 -3.86 6.57
N VAL A 300 13.68 -4.79 6.77
CA VAL A 300 12.37 -4.49 7.40
C VAL A 300 12.46 -3.91 8.82
N CYS A 301 13.58 -4.12 9.52
CA CYS A 301 13.82 -3.57 10.86
C CYS A 301 14.75 -2.35 10.88
N GLU A 302 15.27 -1.88 9.74
CA GLU A 302 16.14 -0.70 9.66
C GLU A 302 15.31 0.58 9.75
N GLY A 303 15.53 1.36 10.83
CA GLY A 303 14.66 2.48 11.19
C GLY A 303 13.24 2.07 11.64
N GLY A 304 12.99 0.77 11.78
CA GLY A 304 11.69 0.20 12.13
C GLY A 304 11.20 0.60 13.53
N ALA A 305 9.88 0.72 13.70
CA ALA A 305 9.28 0.72 15.03
C ALA A 305 9.38 -0.68 15.63
N THR A 306 10.45 -0.93 16.39
CA THR A 306 10.68 -2.21 17.08
C THR A 306 9.71 -2.40 18.25
N SER A 307 9.45 -3.65 18.63
CA SER A 307 8.59 -4.01 19.75
C SER A 307 9.30 -4.98 20.70
N PRO A 308 9.00 -4.99 22.01
CA PRO A 308 9.47 -6.04 22.91
C PRO A 308 9.11 -7.44 22.38
N LEU A 309 10.05 -8.39 22.47
CA LEU A 309 9.79 -9.76 22.08
C LEU A 309 8.64 -10.33 22.93
N ALA A 310 7.55 -10.69 22.27
CA ALA A 310 6.35 -11.26 22.87
C ALA A 310 5.94 -12.50 22.06
N LEU A 311 5.20 -13.41 22.70
CA LEU A 311 4.70 -14.63 22.07
C LEU A 311 3.17 -14.53 22.02
N THR A 312 2.65 -14.28 20.83
CA THR A 312 1.20 -14.19 20.59
C THR A 312 0.71 -15.57 20.15
N ALA A 313 -0.21 -16.18 20.89
CA ALA A 313 -0.75 -17.49 20.53
C ALA A 313 -1.45 -17.47 19.16
N ILE A 314 -1.24 -18.51 18.36
CA ILE A 314 -1.84 -18.70 17.04
C ILE A 314 -2.47 -20.09 16.93
N ASP A 315 -3.50 -20.21 16.09
CA ASP A 315 -4.18 -21.49 15.87
C ASP A 315 -3.27 -22.46 15.10
N ALA A 316 -3.03 -23.64 15.70
CA ALA A 316 -2.28 -24.75 15.13
C ALA A 316 -3.14 -26.02 14.92
N SER A 317 -4.48 -25.91 15.01
CA SER A 317 -5.42 -27.03 14.83
C SER A 317 -5.30 -27.75 13.49
N VAL A 318 -4.67 -27.13 12.49
CA VAL A 318 -4.30 -27.76 11.21
C VAL A 318 -3.29 -28.91 11.35
N LEU A 319 -2.55 -28.99 12.46
CA LEU A 319 -1.59 -30.08 12.77
C LEU A 319 -2.23 -31.26 13.54
N GLU A 320 -3.50 -31.15 13.93
CA GLU A 320 -4.20 -32.22 14.66
C GLU A 320 -4.31 -33.56 13.91
N PRO A 321 -4.51 -33.62 12.57
CA PRO A 321 -4.56 -34.89 11.85
C PRO A 321 -3.25 -35.67 11.97
N GLU A 322 -2.11 -35.02 11.74
CA GLU A 322 -0.79 -35.64 11.81
C GLU A 322 -0.39 -35.96 13.25
N ARG A 323 -0.77 -35.12 14.22
CA ARG A 323 -0.60 -35.43 15.65
C ARG A 323 -1.38 -36.67 16.08
N LEU A 324 -2.62 -36.82 15.60
CA LEU A 324 -3.45 -38.00 15.89
C LEU A 324 -2.92 -39.24 15.17
N GLN A 325 -2.42 -39.10 13.94
CA GLN A 325 -1.74 -40.19 13.22
C GLN A 325 -0.47 -40.65 13.95
N TRP A 326 0.40 -39.72 14.38
CA TRP A 326 1.61 -40.03 15.15
C TRP A 326 1.30 -40.85 16.40
N ASN A 327 0.35 -40.35 17.23
CA ASN A 327 -0.16 -41.03 18.42
C ASN A 327 -0.72 -42.44 18.15
N SER A 328 -1.25 -42.70 16.94
CA SER A 328 -1.81 -44.00 16.57
C SER A 328 -0.76 -45.10 16.38
N THR A 329 0.53 -44.75 16.24
CA THR A 329 1.63 -45.71 16.06
C THR A 329 2.10 -46.37 17.36
N SER A 330 1.46 -46.05 18.49
CA SER A 330 1.71 -46.71 19.78
C SER A 330 1.40 -48.21 19.75
N THR A 331 2.20 -48.98 20.48
CA THR A 331 2.15 -50.45 20.51
C THR A 331 1.93 -50.97 21.92
N GLY A 332 1.37 -52.17 22.07
CA GLY A 332 1.12 -52.80 23.38
C GLY A 332 2.37 -53.24 24.17
N MET A 333 3.58 -52.80 23.78
CA MET A 333 4.82 -52.94 24.53
C MET A 333 5.71 -51.67 24.48
N SER A 334 5.32 -50.64 23.71
CA SER A 334 5.92 -49.30 23.77
C SER A 334 4.93 -48.24 23.30
N TRP A 335 4.68 -47.24 24.15
CA TRP A 335 3.76 -46.14 23.90
C TRP A 335 4.50 -44.83 23.67
N HIS A 336 3.76 -43.88 23.11
CA HIS A 336 4.07 -42.47 23.10
C HIS A 336 2.77 -41.68 23.03
N HIS A 337 2.76 -40.50 23.64
CA HIS A 337 1.68 -39.54 23.53
C HIS A 337 2.24 -38.15 23.27
N LEU A 338 1.60 -37.40 22.37
CA LEU A 338 1.85 -35.99 22.09
C LEU A 338 0.53 -35.22 22.28
N GLU A 339 0.55 -34.28 23.23
CA GLU A 339 -0.55 -33.34 23.49
C GLU A 339 -0.69 -32.34 22.32
N PRO A 340 -1.86 -31.69 22.15
CA PRO A 340 -2.06 -30.64 21.13
C PRO A 340 -0.92 -29.62 21.13
N VAL A 341 -0.45 -29.27 19.93
CA VAL A 341 0.75 -28.43 19.77
C VAL A 341 0.40 -26.96 20.02
N ASP A 342 0.92 -26.39 21.11
CA ASP A 342 0.85 -24.95 21.36
C ASP A 342 1.72 -24.21 20.33
N ALA A 343 1.19 -23.16 19.71
CA ALA A 343 1.94 -22.35 18.74
C ALA A 343 1.81 -20.85 19.01
N TYR A 344 2.88 -20.13 18.68
CA TYR A 344 2.97 -18.68 18.85
C TYR A 344 3.64 -18.03 17.63
N SER A 345 3.34 -16.75 17.41
CA SER A 345 4.11 -15.85 16.54
C SER A 345 4.82 -14.79 17.37
N ILE A 346 6.05 -14.44 16.98
CA ILE A 346 6.78 -13.27 17.50
C ILE A 346 6.64 -12.05 16.57
N PRO A 347 6.90 -10.81 17.06
CA PRO A 347 7.01 -9.64 16.18
C PRO A 347 8.04 -9.83 15.06
N GLU A 348 7.81 -9.22 13.90
CA GLU A 348 8.76 -9.27 12.78
C GLU A 348 10.08 -8.55 13.11
N CYS A 349 10.00 -7.47 13.91
CA CYS A 349 11.13 -6.69 14.39
C CYS A 349 11.13 -6.55 15.92
N PRO A 350 11.57 -7.60 16.66
CA PRO A 350 11.70 -7.55 18.10
C PRO A 350 12.92 -6.71 18.52
N THR A 351 12.88 -6.13 19.73
CA THR A 351 14.06 -5.47 20.34
C THR A 351 15.13 -6.45 20.82
N GLU A 352 14.71 -7.65 21.22
CA GLU A 352 15.60 -8.76 21.59
C GLU A 352 15.90 -9.64 20.36
N PRO A 353 17.08 -10.28 20.28
CA PRO A 353 17.44 -11.13 19.14
C PRO A 353 16.40 -12.23 18.82
N LYS A 354 16.15 -12.45 17.53
CA LYS A 354 15.40 -13.62 17.04
C LYS A 354 16.24 -14.90 17.19
N THR A 355 16.30 -15.46 18.40
CA THR A 355 16.91 -16.78 18.64
C THR A 355 16.07 -17.65 19.57
N ILE A 356 16.27 -18.96 19.50
CA ILE A 356 15.61 -19.93 20.38
C ILE A 356 15.85 -19.64 21.88
N GLN A 357 17.00 -19.08 22.27
CA GLN A 357 17.27 -18.72 23.66
C GLN A 357 16.37 -17.56 24.13
N SER A 358 16.20 -16.52 23.31
CA SER A 358 15.29 -15.41 23.60
C SER A 358 13.83 -15.86 23.63
N VAL A 359 13.44 -16.81 22.76
CA VAL A 359 12.11 -17.45 22.78
C VAL A 359 11.90 -18.25 24.07
N MET A 360 12.84 -19.14 24.44
CA MET A 360 12.75 -19.97 25.66
C MET A 360 12.65 -19.12 26.94
N ALA A 361 13.33 -17.98 27.01
CA ALA A 361 13.24 -17.04 28.12
C ALA A 361 11.86 -16.37 28.24
N LYS A 362 11.09 -16.28 27.15
CA LYS A 362 9.71 -15.76 27.15
C LYS A 362 8.70 -16.90 27.39
N LEU A 363 8.92 -18.08 26.82
CA LEU A 363 8.08 -19.26 27.03
C LEU A 363 8.03 -19.70 28.51
N THR A 364 9.18 -19.82 29.17
CA THR A 364 9.24 -20.24 30.59
C THR A 364 8.59 -19.23 31.55
N ALA A 365 8.42 -17.97 31.14
CA ALA A 365 7.64 -16.97 31.87
C ALA A 365 6.12 -17.05 31.61
N LEU A 366 5.70 -17.64 30.49
CA LEU A 366 4.28 -17.82 30.11
C LEU A 366 3.72 -19.20 30.49
N ASN A 367 4.55 -20.24 30.45
CA ASN A 367 4.21 -21.61 30.77
C ASN A 367 5.13 -22.13 31.91
N PRO A 368 4.71 -22.02 33.19
CA PRO A 368 5.45 -22.53 34.34
C PRO A 368 5.53 -24.06 34.45
N GLN A 369 5.08 -24.82 33.44
CA GLN A 369 5.28 -26.27 33.35
C GLN A 369 6.36 -26.64 32.33
N LEU A 370 6.79 -25.72 31.47
CA LEU A 370 7.93 -25.92 30.58
C LEU A 370 9.22 -25.99 31.42
N PRO A 371 10.08 -27.01 31.26
CA PRO A 371 11.34 -27.10 32.01
C PRO A 371 12.29 -25.94 31.70
N TYR A 372 13.18 -25.62 32.65
CA TYR A 372 14.14 -24.53 32.47
C TYR A 372 15.15 -24.84 31.34
N PRO A 373 15.67 -23.84 30.60
CA PRO A 373 16.39 -24.10 29.35
C PRO A 373 17.73 -24.84 29.54
N ASP A 374 18.29 -24.83 30.75
CA ASP A 374 19.48 -25.57 31.17
C ASP A 374 19.22 -27.07 31.45
N THR A 375 17.96 -27.49 31.54
CA THR A 375 17.53 -28.90 31.65
C THR A 375 17.32 -29.58 30.30
N GLY A 376 17.76 -28.94 29.20
CA GLY A 376 17.63 -29.44 27.84
C GLY A 376 18.83 -29.10 26.96
N SER A 377 18.78 -29.52 25.71
CA SER A 377 19.81 -29.26 24.68
C SER A 377 19.25 -28.38 23.58
N PHE A 378 20.05 -27.43 23.10
CA PHE A 378 19.75 -26.70 21.86
C PHE A 378 20.30 -27.50 20.68
N VAL A 379 19.47 -27.69 19.65
CA VAL A 379 19.76 -28.51 18.46
C VAL A 379 19.28 -27.79 17.19
N ASP A 380 19.81 -28.16 16.02
CA ASP A 380 19.38 -27.58 14.74
C ASP A 380 18.61 -28.59 13.84
N ARG A 381 18.15 -28.13 12.67
CA ARG A 381 17.39 -28.93 11.69
C ARG A 381 18.08 -30.25 11.31
N SER A 382 19.41 -30.33 11.32
CA SER A 382 20.19 -31.54 10.99
C SER A 382 20.13 -32.61 12.08
N GLU A 383 19.72 -32.25 13.30
CA GLU A 383 19.62 -33.14 14.46
C GLU A 383 18.17 -33.53 14.79
N LEU A 384 17.16 -32.82 14.26
CA LEU A 384 15.74 -33.04 14.56
C LEU A 384 15.27 -34.50 14.36
N TRP A 385 15.80 -35.23 13.38
CA TRP A 385 15.45 -36.64 13.15
C TRP A 385 15.81 -37.58 14.32
N GLN A 386 16.67 -37.14 15.24
CA GLN A 386 17.01 -37.86 16.47
C GLN A 386 15.98 -37.59 17.59
N VAL A 387 15.26 -36.47 17.52
CA VAL A 387 14.23 -36.07 18.48
C VAL A 387 13.01 -36.98 18.32
N LEU A 388 12.53 -37.53 19.44
CA LEU A 388 11.41 -38.49 19.49
C LEU A 388 10.24 -38.16 18.57
N PHE A 389 9.73 -36.92 18.64
CA PHE A 389 8.57 -36.47 17.88
C PHE A 389 8.76 -36.49 16.37
N PHE A 390 10.00 -36.28 15.89
CA PHE A 390 10.33 -36.13 14.47
C PHE A 390 11.14 -37.32 13.95
N ASN A 391 11.17 -38.42 14.71
CA ASN A 391 11.95 -39.61 14.38
C ASN A 391 11.22 -40.46 13.31
N PRO A 392 11.86 -40.76 12.15
CA PRO A 392 11.22 -41.51 11.06
C PRO A 392 10.77 -42.93 11.43
N TRP A 393 11.26 -43.53 12.53
CA TRP A 393 10.81 -44.84 12.98
C TRP A 393 9.41 -44.84 13.63
N ARG A 394 8.74 -43.68 13.74
CA ARG A 394 7.39 -43.50 14.32
C ARG A 394 6.53 -42.48 13.53
N ASP A 395 6.61 -42.45 12.20
CA ASP A 395 5.94 -41.47 11.32
C ASP A 395 6.26 -39.98 11.65
N GLY A 396 7.34 -39.71 12.39
CA GLY A 396 7.71 -38.36 12.82
C GLY A 396 8.18 -37.44 11.68
N ASP A 397 8.56 -38.01 10.54
CA ASP A 397 8.86 -37.29 9.30
C ASP A 397 7.62 -36.65 8.68
N GLN A 398 6.46 -37.31 8.74
CA GLN A 398 5.17 -36.74 8.32
C GLN A 398 4.74 -35.59 9.24
N LEU A 399 4.90 -35.76 10.56
CA LEU A 399 4.63 -34.70 11.54
C LEU A 399 5.55 -33.49 11.30
N LEU A 400 6.86 -33.69 11.10
CA LEU A 400 7.80 -32.61 10.80
C LEU A 400 7.46 -31.91 9.47
N ALA A 401 7.04 -32.65 8.44
CA ALA A 401 6.64 -32.07 7.16
C ALA A 401 5.37 -31.20 7.26
N ALA A 402 4.39 -31.59 8.08
CA ALA A 402 3.21 -30.76 8.35
C ALA A 402 3.54 -29.52 9.18
N VAL A 403 4.44 -29.66 10.17
CA VAL A 403 4.95 -28.53 10.95
C VAL A 403 5.74 -27.56 10.06
N ASP A 404 6.57 -28.05 9.14
CA ASP A 404 7.26 -27.24 8.14
C ASP A 404 6.27 -26.50 7.23
N ALA A 405 5.23 -27.18 6.73
CA ALA A 405 4.20 -26.56 5.90
C ALA A 405 3.42 -25.47 6.66
N PHE A 406 3.13 -25.68 7.94
CA PHE A 406 2.54 -24.66 8.81
C PHE A 406 3.50 -23.49 9.08
N ALA A 407 4.79 -23.77 9.28
CA ALA A 407 5.79 -22.78 9.67
C ALA A 407 6.48 -22.05 8.51
N GLY A 408 6.29 -22.49 7.27
CA GLY A 408 6.94 -21.96 6.07
C GLY A 408 8.29 -22.60 5.73
N GLY A 409 8.70 -23.64 6.47
CA GLY A 409 10.01 -24.29 6.32
C GLY A 409 11.18 -23.36 6.68
N GLY A 410 12.36 -23.61 6.09
CA GLY A 410 13.56 -22.79 6.29
C GLY A 410 14.42 -23.22 7.48
N GLU A 411 15.17 -22.28 8.07
CA GLU A 411 15.98 -22.56 9.26
C GLU A 411 15.10 -22.96 10.46
N VAL A 412 15.55 -23.94 11.24
CA VAL A 412 14.98 -24.23 12.56
C VAL A 412 16.08 -24.24 13.60
N GLN A 413 15.83 -23.48 14.66
CA GLN A 413 16.55 -23.55 15.92
C GLN A 413 15.61 -24.23 16.93
N ALA A 414 16.08 -25.27 17.60
CA ALA A 414 15.25 -26.05 18.51
C ALA A 414 15.87 -26.16 19.91
N TRP A 415 15.01 -26.42 20.89
CA TRP A 415 15.40 -26.84 22.23
C TRP A 415 14.62 -28.10 22.59
N ILE A 416 15.28 -29.08 23.19
CA ILE A 416 14.68 -30.37 23.57
C ILE A 416 15.03 -30.74 25.00
N SER A 417 14.10 -31.34 25.73
CA SER A 417 14.33 -31.95 27.03
C SER A 417 13.58 -33.27 27.15
N THR A 418 14.12 -34.22 27.90
CA THR A 418 13.50 -35.52 28.16
C THR A 418 14.02 -36.05 29.49
N TYR A 419 13.13 -36.54 30.36
CA TYR A 419 13.49 -37.12 31.65
C TYR A 419 12.52 -38.25 32.03
N GLU A 420 13.06 -39.25 32.72
CA GLU A 420 12.30 -40.38 33.23
C GLU A 420 11.39 -39.96 34.39
N VAL A 421 10.13 -40.40 34.37
CA VAL A 421 9.14 -40.17 35.42
C VAL A 421 8.74 -41.48 36.11
N PRO A 422 8.52 -41.51 37.44
CA PRO A 422 8.31 -42.77 38.16
C PRO A 422 7.00 -43.48 37.78
N CYS A 423 7.08 -44.67 37.20
CA CYS A 423 5.95 -45.55 36.93
C CYS A 423 6.20 -46.98 37.47
N HIS A 424 5.22 -47.89 37.36
CA HIS A 424 5.27 -49.21 38.01
C HIS A 424 5.44 -50.35 36.99
N ASN A 425 6.61 -51.01 37.03
CA ASN A 425 7.04 -52.07 36.10
C ASN A 425 7.13 -51.59 34.64
N CYS A 426 7.57 -50.35 34.47
CA CYS A 426 7.75 -49.69 33.19
C CYS A 426 8.85 -48.64 33.29
N HIS A 427 9.29 -48.15 32.12
CA HIS A 427 9.97 -46.88 31.97
C HIS A 427 9.02 -45.92 31.25
N ASP A 428 8.73 -44.76 31.84
CA ASP A 428 7.98 -43.69 31.18
C ASP A 428 8.79 -42.39 31.25
N ASN A 429 8.78 -41.60 30.18
CA ASN A 429 9.67 -40.46 30.00
C ASN A 429 8.89 -39.30 29.42
N GLU A 430 8.73 -38.23 30.20
CA GLU A 430 8.21 -36.96 29.70
C GLU A 430 9.21 -36.34 28.72
N ALA A 431 8.70 -35.82 27.60
CA ALA A 431 9.47 -35.26 26.51
C ALA A 431 8.89 -33.91 26.09
N TRP A 432 9.79 -32.96 25.86
CA TRP A 432 9.48 -31.60 25.42
C TRP A 432 10.35 -31.23 24.22
N ALA A 433 9.76 -30.55 23.24
CA ALA A 433 10.51 -29.88 22.19
C ALA A 433 9.90 -28.50 21.93
N VAL A 434 10.76 -27.50 21.74
CA VAL A 434 10.39 -26.18 21.27
C VAL A 434 11.10 -25.94 19.95
N LEU A 435 10.34 -25.71 18.88
CA LEU A 435 10.87 -25.34 17.57
C LEU A 435 10.67 -23.86 17.34
N PHE A 436 11.69 -23.16 16.87
CA PHE A 436 11.63 -21.77 16.43
C PHE A 436 12.09 -21.67 14.97
N TYR A 437 11.27 -21.00 14.16
CA TYR A 437 11.49 -20.72 12.75
C TYR A 437 11.80 -19.21 12.60
N PRO A 438 13.08 -18.79 12.46
CA PRO A 438 13.45 -17.38 12.55
C PRO A 438 12.84 -16.50 11.45
N ASP A 439 12.74 -17.07 10.23
CA ASP A 439 12.25 -16.38 9.03
C ASP A 439 10.77 -16.00 9.15
N SER A 440 9.92 -16.97 9.52
CA SER A 440 8.47 -16.77 9.69
C SER A 440 8.06 -16.25 11.06
N GLY A 441 8.99 -16.23 12.03
CA GLY A 441 8.72 -15.83 13.41
C GLY A 441 7.77 -16.79 14.15
N LYS A 442 7.63 -18.05 13.70
CA LYS A 442 6.78 -19.04 14.37
C LYS A 442 7.54 -19.84 15.43
N VAL A 443 6.87 -20.08 16.53
CA VAL A 443 7.30 -20.93 17.65
C VAL A 443 6.27 -22.02 17.84
N LEU A 444 6.69 -23.27 18.00
CA LEU A 444 5.83 -24.40 18.33
C LEU A 444 6.38 -25.14 19.56
N VAL A 445 5.48 -25.54 20.46
CA VAL A 445 5.80 -26.25 21.70
C VAL A 445 5.11 -27.61 21.67
N PHE A 446 5.91 -28.67 21.73
CA PHE A 446 5.52 -30.06 21.76
C PHE A 446 5.73 -30.59 23.18
N LYS A 447 4.70 -31.23 23.73
CA LYS A 447 4.72 -31.85 25.06
C LYS A 447 4.15 -33.25 24.95
N GLY A 448 4.81 -34.22 25.56
CA GLY A 448 4.38 -35.61 25.50
C GLY A 448 5.09 -36.50 26.51
N ASN A 449 4.79 -37.80 26.44
CA ASN A 449 5.54 -38.83 27.14
C ASN A 449 5.73 -40.07 26.24
N HIS A 450 6.65 -40.95 26.61
CA HIS A 450 6.90 -42.21 25.92
C HIS A 450 7.58 -43.24 26.82
N GLY A 451 7.32 -44.51 26.54
CA GLY A 451 7.76 -45.57 27.44
C GLY A 451 7.59 -46.98 26.91
N TYR A 452 7.94 -47.93 27.76
CA TYR A 452 7.84 -49.38 27.53
C TYR A 452 7.73 -50.12 28.87
N ASP A 453 7.11 -51.31 28.85
CA ASP A 453 6.99 -52.19 30.02
C ASP A 453 8.32 -52.92 30.29
N SER A 454 8.60 -53.21 31.57
CA SER A 454 9.87 -53.81 32.07
C SER A 454 9.89 -55.35 32.10
#